data_AF-A0A7C6XUC6-F1
#
_entry.id   AF-A0A7C6XUC6-F1
#
_cell.length_a   1.000
_cell.length_b   1.000
_cell.length_c   1.000
_cell.angle_alpha   90.00
_cell.angle_beta   90.00
_cell.angle_gamma   90.00
#
_symmetry.space_group_name_H-M   'P 1'
#
loop_
_entity.id
_entity.type
_entity.pdbx_description
1 polymer ?
#
loop_
_entity_poly.entity_id
_entity_poly.type
_entity_poly.pdbx_seq_one_letter_code
_entity_poly.pdbx_strand_id
1 'polypeptide(L)'
;MATRSFIGIEKEDGKYLGIYCHCDGYLTHNGALLIDHYNSKSRVEKLIKLGSLSYLGAKIDPDPEYPHSFSKPQEGVVIAYGRDRGEKDTKAEETTLEAINDDPWIEYAYFFGKDGKWRYFTHGDLKEKGLRDLQEGLDQEFKGIGIRRPEGVYGYYPPQFVRKLKQLQKEEDEAKKAQMSKNDPSL
;
A
#
# COMPACT_ATOMS: atom_id res chain seq x y z
N MET A 1 -17.73 -6.30 3.23
CA MET A 1 -17.09 -5.42 4.23
C MET A 1 -15.80 -4.95 3.61
N ALA A 2 -15.54 -3.66 3.60
CA ALA A 2 -14.37 -3.08 2.95
C ALA A 2 -13.57 -2.29 3.99
N THR A 3 -12.24 -2.30 3.86
CA THR A 3 -11.35 -1.39 4.60
C THR A 3 -10.99 -0.27 3.66
N ARG A 4 -11.53 0.91 3.89
CA ARG A 4 -11.39 2.06 3.00
C ARG A 4 -10.11 2.80 3.35
N SER A 5 -9.61 3.53 2.38
CA SER A 5 -8.44 4.36 2.57
C SER A 5 -8.50 5.64 1.75
N PHE A 6 -7.66 6.60 2.14
CA PHE A 6 -7.37 7.80 1.39
C PHE A 6 -5.90 7.77 0.96
N ILE A 7 -5.62 8.15 -0.29
CA ILE A 7 -4.26 8.21 -0.83
C ILE A 7 -4.02 9.62 -1.35
N GLY A 8 -3.08 10.33 -0.76
CA GLY A 8 -2.77 11.72 -1.06
C GLY A 8 -1.29 11.98 -1.36
N ILE A 9 -1.03 13.11 -2.01
CA ILE A 9 0.31 13.66 -2.24
C ILE A 9 0.37 15.10 -1.72
N GLU A 10 1.47 15.43 -1.05
CA GLU A 10 1.74 16.76 -0.51
C GLU A 10 1.90 17.80 -1.64
N LYS A 11 1.27 18.96 -1.48
CA LYS A 11 1.29 20.10 -2.40
C LYS A 11 2.23 21.19 -1.89
N GLU A 12 2.46 22.22 -2.71
CA GLU A 12 3.40 23.29 -2.35
C GLU A 12 2.95 24.13 -1.15
N ASP A 13 1.64 24.26 -0.95
CA ASP A 13 0.99 25.07 0.08
C ASP A 13 0.75 24.34 1.41
N GLY A 14 1.34 23.15 1.60
CA GLY A 14 1.15 22.33 2.80
C GLY A 14 -0.19 21.59 2.86
N LYS A 15 -1.03 21.71 1.82
CA LYS A 15 -2.21 20.85 1.64
C LYS A 15 -1.84 19.53 0.96
N TYR A 16 -2.83 18.67 0.84
CA TYR A 16 -2.72 17.41 0.12
C TYR A 16 -3.75 17.33 -0.99
N LEU A 17 -3.37 16.74 -2.12
CA LEU A 17 -4.30 16.35 -3.18
C LEU A 17 -4.42 14.83 -3.15
N GLY A 18 -5.64 14.30 -3.04
CA GLY A 18 -5.79 12.85 -2.89
C GLY A 18 -7.10 12.28 -3.41
N ILE A 19 -7.18 10.96 -3.36
CA ILE A 19 -8.28 10.15 -3.87
C ILE A 19 -8.73 9.14 -2.81
N TYR A 20 -10.01 8.81 -2.87
CA TYR A 20 -10.59 7.71 -2.12
C TYR A 20 -10.20 6.35 -2.70
N CYS A 21 -10.03 5.33 -1.86
CA CYS A 21 -9.86 3.93 -2.26
C CYS A 21 -10.73 3.01 -1.40
N HIS A 22 -11.57 2.19 -2.04
CA HIS A 22 -12.62 1.43 -1.35
C HIS A 22 -12.12 0.20 -0.61
N CYS A 23 -11.23 -0.59 -1.22
CA CYS A 23 -10.83 -1.90 -0.72
C CYS A 23 -9.41 -1.91 -0.12
N ASP A 24 -9.21 -2.87 0.79
CA ASP A 24 -7.93 -3.32 1.30
C ASP A 24 -6.97 -2.21 1.77
N GLY A 25 -7.55 -1.21 2.44
CA GLY A 25 -6.85 -0.05 2.97
C GLY A 25 -5.76 -0.33 3.99
N TYR A 26 -5.62 -1.54 4.51
CA TYR A 26 -4.65 -1.88 5.57
C TYR A 26 -3.20 -2.00 5.06
N LEU A 27 -2.25 -2.00 6.01
CA LEU A 27 -0.81 -1.89 5.72
C LEU A 27 -0.27 -3.01 4.83
N THR A 28 -0.64 -4.26 5.09
CA THR A 28 -0.13 -5.41 4.33
C THR A 28 -0.66 -5.48 2.89
N HIS A 29 -1.62 -4.62 2.50
CA HIS A 29 -2.10 -4.48 1.13
C HIS A 29 -1.77 -3.10 0.55
N ASN A 30 -2.59 -2.07 0.81
CA ASN A 30 -2.38 -0.76 0.20
C ASN A 30 -1.04 -0.16 0.65
N GLY A 31 -0.69 -0.24 1.94
CA GLY A 31 0.61 0.26 2.42
C GLY A 31 1.80 -0.39 1.69
N ALA A 32 1.78 -1.71 1.58
CA ALA A 32 2.79 -2.50 0.89
C ALA A 32 2.86 -2.19 -0.62
N LEU A 33 1.72 -2.06 -1.29
CA LEU A 33 1.65 -1.68 -2.71
C LEU A 33 2.22 -0.27 -2.95
N LEU A 34 1.91 0.68 -2.06
CA LEU A 34 2.38 2.06 -2.16
C LEU A 34 3.91 2.15 -2.07
N ILE A 35 4.50 1.40 -1.13
CA ILE A 35 5.97 1.29 -1.00
C ILE A 35 6.59 0.69 -2.26
N ASP A 36 6.06 -0.44 -2.74
CA ASP A 36 6.74 -1.20 -3.80
C ASP A 36 6.54 -0.58 -5.19
N HIS A 37 5.34 -0.07 -5.47
CA HIS A 37 4.91 0.30 -6.82
C HIS A 37 4.59 1.78 -6.97
N TYR A 38 4.60 2.58 -5.91
CA TYR A 38 4.29 4.01 -5.96
C TYR A 38 5.33 4.84 -5.23
N ASN A 39 6.61 4.51 -5.42
CA ASN A 39 7.77 5.11 -4.75
C ASN A 39 8.33 6.37 -5.42
N SER A 40 7.62 6.96 -6.38
CA SER A 40 8.07 8.18 -7.06
C SER A 40 6.92 9.13 -7.30
N LYS A 41 7.21 10.44 -7.21
CA LYS A 41 6.23 11.52 -7.42
C LYS A 41 5.43 11.33 -8.71
N SER A 42 6.08 10.99 -9.82
CA SER A 42 5.41 10.81 -11.11
C SER A 42 4.41 9.66 -11.12
N ARG A 43 4.72 8.55 -10.43
CA ARG A 43 3.81 7.40 -10.32
C ARG A 43 2.64 7.71 -9.40
N VAL A 44 2.87 8.40 -8.28
CA VAL A 44 1.80 8.85 -7.39
C VAL A 44 0.89 9.83 -8.11
N GLU A 45 1.42 10.84 -8.80
CA GLU A 45 0.62 11.78 -9.57
C GLU A 45 -0.20 11.09 -10.67
N LYS A 46 0.35 10.05 -11.31
CA LYS A 46 -0.39 9.26 -12.29
C LYS A 46 -1.55 8.49 -11.65
N LEU A 47 -1.35 7.92 -10.45
CA LEU A 47 -2.40 7.28 -9.66
C LEU A 47 -3.51 8.27 -9.28
N ILE A 48 -3.13 9.42 -8.71
CA ILE A 48 -4.07 10.48 -8.29
C ILE A 48 -4.91 10.98 -9.47
N LYS A 49 -4.33 11.07 -10.67
CA LYS A 49 -5.07 11.46 -11.89
C LYS A 49 -6.16 10.48 -12.32
N LEU A 50 -6.10 9.21 -11.91
CA LEU A 50 -7.18 8.25 -12.19
C LEU A 50 -8.47 8.57 -11.41
N GLY A 51 -8.35 9.27 -10.29
CA GLY A 51 -9.46 9.52 -9.39
C GLY A 51 -9.73 8.38 -8.41
N SER A 52 -10.91 8.39 -7.78
CA SER A 52 -11.32 7.42 -6.77
C SER A 52 -11.26 5.98 -7.28
N LEU A 53 -10.77 5.09 -6.42
CA LEU A 53 -10.47 3.71 -6.71
C LEU A 53 -11.44 2.77 -6.01
N SER A 54 -11.78 1.70 -6.70
CA SER A 54 -12.35 0.52 -6.07
C SER A 54 -11.24 -0.32 -5.43
N TYR A 55 -10.09 -0.44 -6.08
CA TYR A 55 -9.02 -1.34 -5.67
C TYR A 55 -7.67 -0.82 -6.17
N LEU A 56 -6.66 -0.85 -5.29
CA LEU A 56 -5.29 -0.49 -5.64
C LEU A 56 -4.55 -1.73 -6.16
N GLY A 57 -3.88 -1.61 -7.30
CA GLY A 57 -3.05 -2.67 -7.89
C GLY A 57 -1.59 -2.23 -8.03
N ALA A 58 -0.72 -3.14 -8.44
CA ALA A 58 0.68 -2.81 -8.76
C ALA A 58 0.84 -2.04 -10.08
N LYS A 59 -0.09 -2.28 -11.03
CA LYS A 59 -0.08 -1.69 -12.37
C LYS A 59 -1.15 -0.60 -12.47
N ILE A 60 -0.75 0.58 -12.92
CA ILE A 60 -1.68 1.70 -13.09
C ILE A 60 -2.55 1.48 -14.33
N ASP A 61 -1.91 1.20 -15.46
CA ASP A 61 -2.58 1.04 -16.75
C ASP A 61 -2.80 -0.45 -17.04
N PRO A 62 -3.95 -0.81 -17.62
CA PRO A 62 -4.15 -2.14 -18.17
C PRO A 62 -3.25 -2.38 -19.37
N ASP A 63 -2.99 -3.66 -19.64
CA ASP A 63 -2.43 -4.08 -20.92
C ASP A 63 -3.46 -3.82 -22.03
N PRO A 64 -3.14 -3.03 -23.07
CA PRO A 64 -4.08 -2.70 -24.14
C PRO A 64 -4.47 -3.90 -25.02
N GLU A 65 -3.71 -5.01 -24.98
CA GLU A 65 -4.02 -6.21 -25.76
C GLU A 65 -5.17 -7.04 -25.16
N TYR A 66 -5.51 -6.82 -23.89
CA TYR A 66 -6.51 -7.59 -23.17
C TYR A 66 -7.66 -6.71 -22.66
N PRO A 67 -8.89 -7.24 -22.55
CA PRO A 67 -10.00 -6.46 -22.00
C PRO A 67 -9.74 -6.12 -20.53
N HIS A 68 -10.14 -4.91 -20.14
CA HIS A 68 -10.13 -4.44 -18.75
C HIS A 68 -11.42 -3.66 -18.48
N SER A 69 -12.10 -3.99 -17.37
CA SER A 69 -13.27 -3.24 -16.89
C SER A 69 -13.48 -3.48 -15.41
N PHE A 70 -14.38 -2.72 -14.77
CA PHE A 70 -14.74 -2.93 -13.37
C PHE A 70 -15.22 -4.36 -13.08
N SER A 71 -15.98 -4.96 -14.01
CA SER A 71 -16.54 -6.32 -13.86
C SER A 71 -15.59 -7.44 -14.27
N LYS A 72 -14.57 -7.13 -15.07
CA LYS A 72 -13.56 -8.06 -15.58
C LYS A 72 -12.19 -7.36 -15.51
N PRO A 73 -11.67 -7.17 -14.29
CA PRO A 73 -10.38 -6.51 -14.11
C PRO A 73 -9.25 -7.42 -14.59
N GLN A 74 -8.17 -6.79 -15.04
CA GLN A 74 -6.90 -7.50 -15.26
C GLN A 74 -6.19 -7.65 -13.92
N GLU A 75 -5.55 -8.79 -13.72
CA GLU A 75 -4.86 -9.11 -12.46
C GLU A 75 -3.79 -8.06 -12.12
N GLY A 76 -3.83 -7.56 -10.89
CA GLY A 76 -2.88 -6.57 -10.38
C GLY A 76 -2.99 -5.17 -10.98
N VAL A 77 -3.98 -4.89 -11.84
CA VAL A 77 -4.25 -3.56 -12.37
C VAL A 77 -5.19 -2.80 -11.42
N VAL A 78 -4.89 -1.53 -11.18
CA VAL A 78 -5.78 -0.61 -10.44
C VAL A 78 -7.18 -0.66 -11.03
N ILE A 79 -8.21 -0.64 -10.18
CA ILE A 79 -9.61 -0.49 -10.62
C ILE A 79 -10.08 0.90 -10.21
N ALA A 80 -10.21 1.81 -11.18
CA ALA A 80 -10.63 3.20 -10.97
C ALA A 80 -12.11 3.38 -11.35
N TYR A 81 -12.90 4.01 -10.48
CA TYR A 81 -14.33 4.17 -10.68
C TYR A 81 -14.66 4.98 -11.94
N GLY A 82 -13.94 6.08 -12.19
CA GLY A 82 -14.12 6.88 -13.39
C GLY A 82 -13.75 6.13 -14.66
N ARG A 83 -12.54 5.57 -14.71
CA ARG A 83 -12.01 4.88 -15.90
C ARG A 83 -12.76 3.58 -16.23
N ASP A 84 -13.02 2.73 -15.22
CA ASP A 84 -13.42 1.34 -15.44
C ASP A 84 -14.92 1.08 -15.21
N ARG A 85 -15.60 1.99 -14.49
CA ARG A 85 -17.05 1.95 -14.22
C ARG A 85 -17.81 3.13 -14.84
N GLY A 86 -17.11 4.15 -15.35
CA GLY A 86 -17.72 5.32 -16.00
C GLY A 86 -18.35 6.31 -15.02
N GLU A 87 -17.97 6.26 -13.74
CA GLU A 87 -18.50 7.18 -12.73
C GLU A 87 -18.01 8.61 -12.94
N LYS A 88 -18.87 9.55 -12.53
CA LYS A 88 -18.56 10.97 -12.49
C LYS A 88 -18.14 11.35 -11.08
N ASP A 89 -17.53 12.53 -10.95
CA ASP A 89 -17.16 13.11 -9.66
C ASP A 89 -16.19 12.24 -8.83
N THR A 90 -15.34 11.49 -9.53
CA THR A 90 -14.28 10.68 -8.92
C THR A 90 -12.94 11.42 -8.86
N LYS A 91 -12.88 12.71 -9.19
CA LYS A 91 -11.60 13.43 -9.30
C LYS A 91 -10.94 13.57 -7.94
N ALA A 92 -9.62 13.74 -7.95
CA ALA A 92 -8.88 14.04 -6.73
C ALA A 92 -9.30 15.39 -6.12
N GLU A 93 -9.31 15.46 -4.81
CA GLU A 93 -9.74 16.63 -4.04
C GLU A 93 -8.61 17.15 -3.15
N GLU A 94 -8.57 18.47 -2.95
CA GLU A 94 -7.68 19.08 -1.97
C GLU A 94 -8.22 18.85 -0.55
N THR A 95 -7.33 18.52 0.38
CA THR A 95 -7.68 18.23 1.76
C THR A 95 -6.53 18.57 2.72
N THR A 96 -6.79 18.44 4.03
CA THR A 96 -5.77 18.49 5.10
C THR A 96 -5.72 17.15 5.84
N LEU A 97 -4.68 16.95 6.64
CA LEU A 97 -4.57 15.72 7.45
C LEU A 97 -5.72 15.63 8.47
N GLU A 98 -6.10 16.76 9.07
CA GLU A 98 -7.18 16.84 10.06
C GLU A 98 -8.53 16.51 9.46
N ALA A 99 -8.83 17.02 8.27
CA ALA A 99 -10.08 16.73 7.57
C ALA A 99 -10.23 15.22 7.28
N ILE A 100 -9.14 14.56 6.86
CA ILE A 100 -9.15 13.12 6.63
C ILE A 100 -9.16 12.32 7.94
N ASN A 101 -8.48 12.80 8.98
CA ASN A 101 -8.51 12.17 10.31
C ASN A 101 -9.91 12.15 10.91
N ASP A 102 -10.69 13.20 10.67
CA ASP A 102 -12.03 13.36 11.22
C ASP A 102 -13.11 12.69 10.34
N ASP A 103 -12.77 12.17 9.15
CA ASP A 103 -13.69 11.42 8.30
C ASP A 103 -13.86 9.97 8.80
N PRO A 104 -15.04 9.58 9.31
CA PRO A 104 -15.29 8.24 9.84
C PRO A 104 -15.36 7.15 8.76
N TRP A 105 -15.37 7.53 7.47
CA TRP A 105 -15.38 6.58 6.35
C TRP A 105 -13.98 6.16 5.90
N ILE A 106 -12.92 6.75 6.46
CA ILE A 106 -11.54 6.47 6.07
C ILE A 106 -10.80 5.80 7.22
N GLU A 107 -10.62 4.47 7.16
CA GLU A 107 -9.91 3.76 8.22
C GLU A 107 -8.38 3.97 8.15
N TYR A 108 -7.82 4.13 6.96
CA TYR A 108 -6.38 4.37 6.73
C TYR A 108 -6.16 5.55 5.77
N ALA A 109 -5.22 6.44 6.11
CA ALA A 109 -4.84 7.54 5.24
C ALA A 109 -3.35 7.52 4.95
N TYR A 110 -2.99 7.61 3.68
CA TYR A 110 -1.62 7.54 3.17
C TYR A 110 -1.25 8.83 2.48
N PHE A 111 -0.09 9.40 2.79
CA PHE A 111 0.39 10.66 2.23
C PHE A 111 1.83 10.53 1.74
N PHE A 112 2.05 10.84 0.47
CA PHE A 112 3.38 10.92 -0.12
C PHE A 112 3.96 12.32 0.08
N GLY A 113 5.03 12.40 0.85
CA GLY A 113 5.71 13.65 1.16
C GLY A 113 6.63 14.13 0.05
N LYS A 114 6.99 15.42 0.07
CA LYS A 114 7.98 16.00 -0.86
C LYS A 114 9.37 15.35 -0.76
N ASP A 115 9.67 14.71 0.37
CA ASP A 115 10.89 13.95 0.61
C ASP A 115 10.91 12.56 -0.03
N GLY A 116 9.86 12.21 -0.79
CA GLY A 116 9.75 10.94 -1.49
C GLY A 116 9.37 9.77 -0.58
N LYS A 117 8.90 10.05 0.64
CA LYS A 117 8.52 9.02 1.61
C LYS A 117 7.02 8.97 1.82
N TRP A 118 6.53 7.75 2.00
CA TRP A 118 5.15 7.51 2.42
C TRP A 118 5.02 7.60 3.92
N ARG A 119 3.95 8.27 4.35
CA ARG A 119 3.52 8.27 5.74
C ARG A 119 2.04 7.94 5.83
N TYR A 120 1.61 7.53 7.01
CA TYR A 120 0.21 7.15 7.22
C TYR A 120 -0.28 7.46 8.63
N PHE A 121 -1.60 7.51 8.76
CA PHE A 121 -2.30 7.36 10.03
C PHE A 121 -3.55 6.51 9.85
N THR A 122 -4.11 6.07 10.96
CA THR A 122 -5.39 5.38 11.05
C THR A 122 -6.44 6.34 11.60
N HIS A 123 -7.72 6.12 11.29
CA HIS A 123 -8.81 7.01 11.72
C HIS A 123 -8.69 7.40 13.20
N GLY A 124 -8.75 8.69 13.50
CA GLY A 124 -8.68 9.23 14.86
C GLY A 124 -7.29 9.24 15.52
N ASP A 125 -6.28 8.58 14.94
CA ASP A 125 -4.96 8.44 15.55
C ASP A 125 -4.02 9.62 15.27
N LEU A 126 -4.38 10.59 14.42
CA LEU A 126 -3.45 11.67 14.02
C LEU A 126 -2.97 12.50 15.21
N LYS A 127 -3.84 12.80 16.18
CA LYS A 127 -3.46 13.61 17.36
C LYS A 127 -2.55 12.86 18.33
N GLU A 128 -2.78 11.57 18.52
CA GLU A 128 -2.08 10.76 19.51
C GLU A 128 -0.77 10.17 18.96
N LYS A 129 -0.82 9.66 17.73
CA LYS A 129 0.28 8.92 17.11
C LYS A 129 0.97 9.70 16.00
N GLY A 130 0.38 10.80 15.54
CA GLY A 130 0.92 11.60 14.47
C GLY A 130 0.90 10.89 13.11
N LEU A 131 1.54 11.54 12.15
CA LEU A 131 1.78 11.00 10.82
C LEU A 131 3.03 10.11 10.87
N ARG A 132 2.86 8.79 10.76
CA ARG A 132 3.90 7.78 10.97
C ARG A 132 4.56 7.34 9.67
N ASP A 133 5.83 6.93 9.74
CA ASP A 133 6.51 6.33 8.59
C ASP A 133 5.85 5.02 8.16
N LEU A 134 5.54 4.89 6.87
CA LEU A 134 4.80 3.74 6.36
C LEU A 134 5.64 2.46 6.34
N GLN A 135 6.94 2.57 6.04
CA GLN A 135 7.84 1.41 6.00
C GLN A 135 7.99 0.84 7.41
N GLU A 136 8.23 1.71 8.40
CA GLU A 136 8.33 1.28 9.81
C GLU A 136 7.03 0.62 10.30
N GLY A 137 5.87 1.20 9.97
CA GLY A 137 4.57 0.62 10.30
C GLY A 137 4.37 -0.77 9.70
N LEU A 138 4.74 -0.93 8.43
CA LEU A 138 4.65 -2.21 7.73
C LEU A 138 5.60 -3.25 8.30
N ASP A 139 6.82 -2.85 8.66
CA ASP A 139 7.81 -3.73 9.28
C ASP A 139 7.34 -4.25 10.65
N GLN A 140 6.69 -3.40 11.45
CA GLN A 140 6.08 -3.83 12.72
C GLN A 140 4.93 -4.81 12.50
N GLU A 141 4.11 -4.62 11.47
CA GLU A 141 3.01 -5.53 11.13
C GLU A 141 3.55 -6.93 10.80
N PHE A 142 4.55 -7.02 9.93
CA PHE A 142 5.18 -8.30 9.57
C PHE A 142 5.95 -8.94 10.74
N LYS A 143 6.59 -8.13 11.59
CA LYS A 143 7.18 -8.59 12.85
C LYS A 143 6.12 -9.19 13.76
N GLY A 144 4.93 -8.58 13.86
CA GLY A 144 3.80 -9.10 14.63
C GLY A 144 3.26 -10.43 14.08
N ILE A 145 3.21 -10.59 12.76
CA ILE A 145 2.87 -11.85 12.10
C ILE A 145 3.96 -12.91 12.35
N GLY A 146 5.22 -12.46 12.52
CA GLY A 146 6.40 -13.29 12.79
C GLY A 146 7.04 -13.85 11.52
N ILE A 147 6.92 -13.15 10.39
CA ILE A 147 7.56 -13.52 9.12
C ILE A 147 8.32 -12.31 8.58
N ARG A 148 9.39 -12.56 7.80
CA ARG A 148 9.88 -11.53 6.88
C ARG A 148 8.81 -11.26 5.82
N ARG A 149 8.62 -9.99 5.46
CA ARG A 149 7.72 -9.58 4.39
C ARG A 149 8.06 -10.32 3.09
N PRO A 150 7.15 -11.12 2.51
CA PRO A 150 7.36 -11.73 1.21
C PRO A 150 7.17 -10.73 0.08
N GLU A 151 7.99 -10.84 -0.96
CA GLU A 151 7.89 -10.01 -2.17
C GLU A 151 6.69 -10.42 -3.04
N GLY A 152 6.01 -9.44 -3.62
CA GLY A 152 4.91 -9.67 -4.57
C GLY A 152 3.63 -10.26 -3.97
N VAL A 153 3.56 -10.40 -2.64
CA VAL A 153 2.36 -10.85 -1.93
C VAL A 153 1.80 -9.68 -1.12
N TYR A 154 0.52 -9.40 -1.33
CA TYR A 154 -0.20 -8.29 -0.72
C TYR A 154 -1.53 -8.80 -0.18
N GLY A 155 -2.04 -8.23 0.91
CA GLY A 155 -3.35 -8.60 1.43
C GLY A 155 -3.33 -9.32 2.76
N TYR A 156 -4.35 -10.16 2.94
CA TYR A 156 -4.48 -11.01 4.10
C TYR A 156 -3.52 -12.20 4.03
N TYR A 157 -2.97 -12.57 5.18
CA TYR A 157 -2.01 -13.67 5.34
C TYR A 157 -2.64 -14.81 6.12
N PRO A 158 -3.21 -15.84 5.46
CA PRO A 158 -3.86 -16.95 6.14
C PRO A 158 -2.90 -17.70 7.08
N PRO A 159 -3.36 -18.22 8.24
CA PRO A 159 -2.50 -18.90 9.19
C PRO A 159 -1.68 -20.06 8.61
N GLN A 160 -2.26 -20.83 7.67
CA GLN A 160 -1.55 -21.91 6.99
C GLN A 160 -0.41 -21.38 6.10
N PHE A 161 -0.66 -20.28 5.40
CA PHE A 161 0.35 -19.62 4.56
C PHE A 161 1.49 -19.06 5.43
N VAL A 162 1.16 -18.38 6.54
CA VAL A 162 2.14 -17.88 7.50
C VAL A 162 3.01 -19.01 8.07
N ARG A 163 2.41 -20.14 8.47
CA ARG A 163 3.17 -21.31 8.97
C ARG A 163 4.16 -21.83 7.93
N LYS A 164 3.72 -21.94 6.68
CA LYS A 164 4.59 -22.39 5.57
C LYS A 164 5.75 -21.41 5.35
N LEU A 165 5.47 -20.10 5.31
CA LEU A 165 6.52 -19.09 5.15
C LEU A 165 7.50 -19.07 6.32
N LYS A 166 7.03 -19.21 7.56
CA LYS A 166 7.92 -19.32 8.74
C LYS A 166 8.89 -20.48 8.61
N GLN A 167 8.41 -21.65 8.18
CA GLN A 167 9.24 -22.82 8.00
C GLN A 167 10.30 -22.61 6.90
N LEU A 168 9.88 -22.09 5.74
CA LEU A 168 10.79 -21.79 4.63
C LEU A 168 11.88 -20.78 5.02
N GLN A 169 11.49 -19.69 5.68
CA GLN A 169 12.44 -18.66 6.12
C GLN A 169 13.44 -19.17 7.17
N LYS A 170 12.99 -20.09 8.04
CA LYS A 170 13.88 -20.76 9.00
C LYS A 170 14.90 -21.64 8.28
N GLU A 171 14.46 -22.45 7.31
CA GLU A 171 15.33 -23.31 6.51
C GLU A 171 16.35 -22.48 5.70
N GLU A 172 15.92 -21.35 5.11
CA GLU A 172 16.81 -20.41 4.43
C GLU A 172 17.89 -19.85 5.37
N ASP A 173 17.52 -19.49 6.60
CA ASP A 173 18.45 -18.92 7.59
C ASP A 173 19.46 -19.96 8.07
N GLU A 174 19.02 -21.20 8.27
CA GLU A 174 19.89 -22.33 8.60
C GLU A 174 20.87 -22.62 7.44
N ALA A 175 20.38 -22.62 6.20
CA ALA A 175 21.21 -22.80 5.01
C ALA A 175 22.26 -21.69 4.84
N LYS A 176 21.87 -20.42 5.03
CA LYS A 176 22.79 -19.26 4.97
C LYS A 176 23.87 -19.36 6.04
N LYS A 177 23.52 -19.71 7.27
CA LYS A 177 24.49 -19.91 8.37
C LYS A 177 25.48 -21.03 8.05
N ALA A 178 25.00 -22.16 7.53
CA ALA A 178 25.86 -23.27 7.13
C ALA A 178 26.81 -22.89 5.98
N GLN A 179 26.36 -22.07 5.03
CA GLN A 179 27.19 -21.59 3.93
C GLN A 179 28.26 -20.59 4.41
N MET A 180 27.91 -19.67 5.31
CA MET A 180 28.89 -18.74 5.92
C MET A 180 29.96 -19.49 6.71
N SER A 181 29.57 -20.51 7.50
CA SER A 181 30.53 -21.34 8.25
C SER A 181 31.47 -22.17 7.37
N LYS A 182 31.11 -22.46 6.13
CA LYS A 182 31.97 -23.17 5.17
C LYS A 182 32.93 -22.24 4.41
N ASN A 183 32.56 -20.96 4.29
CA ASN A 183 33.31 -19.96 3.55
C ASN A 183 34.29 -19.15 4.42
N ASP A 184 34.36 -19.44 5.73
CA ASP A 184 35.30 -18.84 6.67
C ASP A 184 36.29 -19.92 7.18
N PRO A 185 37.40 -20.19 6.46
CA PRO A 185 38.31 -21.29 6.78
C PRO A 185 39.37 -20.93 7.83
N SER A 186 39.18 -19.88 8.64
CA SER A 186 40.13 -19.55 9.70
C SER A 186 39.88 -20.37 10.97
N LEU A 187 40.22 -21.66 10.89
CA LEU A 187 40.71 -22.48 12.01
C LEU A 187 41.82 -23.41 11.51
#